data_AF-A0AA44WLL8-F1
#
_entry.id   AF-A0AA44WLL8-F1
#
_cell.length_a   1.000
_cell.length_b   1.000
_cell.length_c   1.000
_cell.angle_alpha   90.00
_cell.angle_beta   90.00
_cell.angle_gamma   90.00
#
_symmetry.space_group_name_H-M   'P 1'
#
loop_
_entity.id
_entity.type
_entity.pdbx_description
1 polymer ?
#
loop_
_entity_poly.entity_id
_entity_poly.type
_entity_poly.pdbx_seq_one_letter_code
_entity_poly.pdbx_strand_id
1 'polypeptide(L)'
;MSPSATSDAVAAAKPNNGTVDIANLGHVETPKVQGPWTVSKALAASAATTAPSPTGTASPIPFFHLLERLKTTKREGWRRFGIARGESVADHMYRMSLITLLAPPALAPRLDLARCIKMALIHDMAESLVGDITPVDGVPKPEKNRREADTMDHITDGLLGGVYGGLPGREIRAIWQEYEDAQTIDSLFVHDVDKMELLLQMVEYERRGEGRVDLGEFAYVATKFALPETSEWADAILKEREEFWGSVDHVHGEAGVEGGVGEDRAQQQDHYYEKK
;
A
#
# COMPACT_ATOMS: atom_id res chain seq x y z
N MET A 1 50.19 -17.22 -11.99
CA MET A 1 48.91 -17.89 -11.67
C MET A 1 48.00 -16.82 -11.09
N SER A 2 47.05 -16.32 -11.87
CA SER A 2 46.05 -15.35 -11.43
C SER A 2 44.70 -16.06 -11.41
N PRO A 3 43.87 -15.95 -10.36
CA PRO A 3 42.56 -16.59 -10.34
C PRO A 3 41.57 -15.79 -11.18
N SER A 4 40.86 -16.52 -12.04
CA SER A 4 39.73 -16.07 -12.85
C SER A 4 38.54 -15.77 -11.93
N ALA A 5 38.00 -14.55 -12.05
CA ALA A 5 36.69 -14.20 -11.52
C ALA A 5 35.62 -14.71 -12.49
N THR A 6 34.78 -15.64 -12.04
CA THR A 6 33.57 -16.07 -12.74
C THR A 6 32.47 -15.05 -12.49
N SER A 7 32.07 -14.31 -13.53
CA SER A 7 30.85 -13.52 -13.53
C SER A 7 29.67 -14.44 -13.84
N ASP A 8 28.81 -14.70 -12.85
CA ASP A 8 27.51 -15.33 -13.08
C ASP A 8 26.58 -14.32 -13.75
N ALA A 9 26.61 -14.31 -15.08
CA ALA A 9 25.61 -13.62 -15.88
C ALA A 9 24.29 -14.40 -15.78
N VAL A 10 23.33 -13.86 -15.04
CA VAL A 10 21.95 -14.36 -15.00
C VAL A 10 21.37 -14.24 -16.40
N ALA A 11 21.18 -15.38 -17.07
CA ALA A 11 20.56 -15.43 -18.39
C ALA A 11 19.09 -14.98 -18.28
N ALA A 12 18.76 -13.86 -18.91
CA ALA A 12 17.39 -13.39 -19.03
C ALA A 12 16.54 -14.44 -19.76
N ALA A 13 15.48 -14.92 -19.12
CA ALA A 13 14.50 -15.81 -19.73
C ALA A 13 13.85 -15.11 -20.94
N LYS A 14 13.80 -15.79 -22.09
CA LYS A 14 13.11 -15.27 -23.28
C LYS A 14 11.60 -15.16 -22.99
N PRO A 15 10.93 -14.06 -23.38
CA PRO A 15 9.50 -13.92 -23.17
C PRO A 15 8.72 -14.96 -23.97
N ASN A 16 7.66 -15.45 -23.33
CA ASN A 16 6.76 -16.50 -23.80
C ASN A 16 6.07 -16.11 -25.12
N ASN A 17 5.75 -17.09 -25.96
CA ASN A 17 5.36 -16.95 -27.37
C ASN A 17 3.92 -16.40 -27.60
N GLY A 18 3.39 -15.62 -26.65
CA GLY A 18 2.09 -14.95 -26.76
C GLY A 18 2.25 -13.57 -27.42
N THR A 19 1.23 -13.13 -28.16
CA THR A 19 1.16 -11.76 -28.66
C THR A 19 1.11 -10.79 -27.48
N VAL A 20 2.12 -9.92 -27.36
CA VAL A 20 2.15 -8.85 -26.36
C VAL A 20 0.94 -7.94 -26.55
N ASP A 21 0.13 -7.78 -25.52
CA ASP A 21 -1.03 -6.88 -25.54
C ASP A 21 -0.58 -5.43 -25.34
N ILE A 22 -0.23 -4.77 -26.45
CA ILE A 22 0.21 -3.38 -26.45
C ILE A 22 -0.86 -2.42 -25.91
N ALA A 23 -2.15 -2.80 -25.98
CA ALA A 23 -3.22 -1.94 -25.48
C ALA A 23 -3.31 -1.89 -23.95
N ASN A 24 -2.71 -2.87 -23.26
CA ASN A 24 -2.80 -3.02 -21.80
C ASN A 24 -1.43 -3.11 -21.10
N LEU A 25 -0.38 -2.47 -21.65
CA LEU A 25 0.97 -2.48 -21.05
C LEU A 25 1.03 -1.93 -19.62
N GLY A 26 0.12 -1.03 -19.26
CA GLY A 26 0.02 -0.49 -17.89
C GLY A 26 -0.70 -1.42 -16.89
N HIS A 27 -1.17 -2.59 -17.35
CA HIS A 27 -1.74 -3.61 -16.49
C HIS A 27 -0.70 -4.71 -16.27
N VAL A 28 -0.26 -4.86 -15.02
CA VAL A 28 0.64 -5.94 -14.61
C VAL A 28 -0.11 -6.79 -13.60
N GLU A 29 -0.28 -8.07 -13.90
CA GLU A 29 -0.82 -9.01 -12.92
C GLU A 29 0.18 -9.15 -11.77
N THR A 30 -0.30 -9.01 -10.52
CA THR A 30 0.51 -9.22 -9.33
C THR A 30 1.01 -10.67 -9.31
N PRO A 31 2.32 -10.93 -9.42
CA PRO A 31 2.82 -12.29 -9.55
C PRO A 31 2.64 -13.08 -8.25
N LYS A 32 2.00 -14.26 -8.35
CA LYS A 32 1.80 -15.14 -7.19
C LYS A 32 3.06 -15.95 -6.92
N VAL A 33 3.63 -15.80 -5.73
CA VAL A 33 4.79 -16.58 -5.28
C VAL A 33 4.34 -17.96 -4.81
N GLN A 34 4.94 -19.02 -5.36
CA GLN A 34 4.71 -20.39 -4.91
C GLN A 34 5.59 -20.78 -3.70
N GLY A 35 4.98 -21.43 -2.71
CA GLY A 35 5.66 -21.87 -1.49
C GLY A 35 6.05 -20.69 -0.57
N PRO A 36 7.08 -20.85 0.28
CA PRO A 36 7.50 -19.79 1.19
C PRO A 36 7.91 -18.52 0.43
N TRP A 37 7.33 -17.38 0.82
CA TRP A 37 7.60 -16.09 0.21
C TRP A 37 8.99 -15.57 0.60
N THR A 38 9.72 -15.07 -0.39
CA THR A 38 11.02 -14.38 -0.22
C THR A 38 11.14 -13.30 -1.29
N VAL A 39 11.93 -12.26 -1.04
CA VAL A 39 12.19 -11.18 -2.02
C VAL A 39 12.71 -11.74 -3.34
N SER A 40 13.68 -12.67 -3.32
CA SER A 40 14.22 -13.25 -4.55
C SER A 40 13.18 -13.99 -5.38
N LYS A 41 12.24 -14.69 -4.74
CA LYS A 41 11.14 -15.35 -5.46
C LYS A 41 10.12 -14.35 -6.01
N ALA A 42 9.80 -13.29 -5.27
CA ALA A 42 8.91 -12.23 -5.74
C ALA A 42 9.49 -11.52 -6.98
N LEU A 43 10.79 -11.21 -6.95
CA LEU A 43 11.52 -10.66 -8.09
C LEU A 43 11.54 -11.64 -9.28
N ALA A 44 11.82 -12.93 -9.04
CA ALA A 44 11.83 -13.94 -10.09
C ALA A 44 10.45 -14.14 -10.74
N ALA A 45 9.38 -14.13 -9.95
CA ALA A 45 8.01 -14.20 -10.45
C ALA A 45 7.63 -12.98 -11.32
N SER A 46 8.33 -11.86 -11.13
CA SER A 46 8.12 -10.59 -11.84
C SER A 46 9.12 -10.32 -12.98
N ALA A 47 10.05 -11.24 -13.24
CA ALA A 47 11.20 -10.99 -14.10
C ALA A 47 10.84 -10.71 -15.57
N ALA A 48 9.67 -11.15 -16.04
CA ALA A 48 9.19 -10.91 -17.40
C ALA A 48 8.69 -9.47 -17.62
N THR A 49 8.33 -8.76 -16.54
CA THR A 49 7.69 -7.44 -16.60
C THR A 49 8.52 -6.34 -15.92
N THR A 50 9.63 -6.71 -15.26
CA THR A 50 10.43 -5.77 -14.45
C THR A 50 11.84 -5.64 -15.01
N ALA A 51 12.35 -4.40 -15.05
CA ALA A 51 13.73 -4.15 -15.43
C ALA A 51 14.73 -4.77 -14.43
N PRO A 52 15.96 -5.12 -14.86
CA PRO A 52 16.98 -5.61 -13.95
C PRO A 52 17.23 -4.62 -12.82
N SER A 53 17.24 -5.12 -11.58
CA SER A 53 17.44 -4.32 -10.37
C SER A 53 18.71 -4.77 -9.65
N PRO A 54 19.91 -4.45 -10.18
CA PRO A 54 21.16 -4.80 -9.51
C PRO A 54 21.28 -4.09 -8.15
N THR A 55 21.74 -4.80 -7.14
CA THR A 55 21.99 -4.27 -5.79
C THR A 55 23.41 -3.72 -5.64
N GLY A 56 23.64 -2.85 -4.67
CA GLY A 56 24.97 -2.33 -4.32
C GLY A 56 25.54 -1.33 -5.33
N THR A 57 24.74 -0.87 -6.29
CA THR A 57 25.20 0.15 -7.25
C THR A 57 25.22 1.54 -6.62
N ALA A 58 26.05 2.43 -7.15
CA ALA A 58 26.05 3.84 -6.74
C ALA A 58 24.89 4.65 -7.38
N SER A 59 24.09 4.04 -8.25
CA SER A 59 23.02 4.68 -9.00
C SER A 59 21.65 4.39 -8.37
N PRO A 60 20.75 5.38 -8.24
CA PRO A 60 19.40 5.16 -7.75
C PRO A 60 18.45 4.58 -8.82
N ILE A 61 18.90 4.39 -10.07
CA ILE A 61 18.04 3.93 -11.17
C ILE A 61 17.36 2.57 -10.90
N PRO A 62 18.02 1.54 -10.33
CA PRO A 62 17.35 0.29 -9.97
C PRO A 62 16.15 0.49 -9.03
N PHE A 63 16.28 1.39 -8.06
CA PHE A 63 15.19 1.75 -7.15
C PHE A 63 14.02 2.41 -7.91
N PHE A 64 14.30 3.32 -8.85
CA PHE A 64 13.25 3.96 -9.65
C PHE A 64 12.47 2.96 -10.52
N HIS A 65 13.15 1.94 -11.06
CA HIS A 65 12.48 0.87 -11.78
C HIS A 65 11.57 0.05 -10.87
N LEU A 66 11.98 -0.23 -9.63
CA LEU A 66 11.13 -0.94 -8.68
C LEU A 66 9.86 -0.15 -8.33
N LEU A 67 9.97 1.17 -8.15
CA LEU A 67 8.83 2.05 -7.81
C LEU A 67 7.71 2.05 -8.86
N GLU A 68 8.02 1.75 -10.12
CA GLU A 68 6.99 1.63 -11.17
C GLU A 68 5.90 0.62 -10.81
N ARG A 69 6.27 -0.42 -10.05
CA ARG A 69 5.35 -1.48 -9.63
C ARG A 69 4.22 -0.98 -8.75
N LEU A 70 4.41 0.13 -8.05
CA LEU A 70 3.35 0.75 -7.25
C LEU A 70 2.28 1.41 -8.14
N LYS A 71 2.59 1.75 -9.39
CA LYS A 71 1.64 2.30 -10.37
C LYS A 71 0.76 1.21 -10.98
N THR A 72 1.30 -0.01 -11.08
CA THR A 72 0.65 -1.15 -11.73
C THR A 72 -0.04 -2.07 -10.72
N THR A 73 0.44 -2.11 -9.47
CA THR A 73 -0.23 -2.76 -8.35
C THR A 73 -1.49 -1.98 -7.98
N LYS A 74 -2.66 -2.59 -8.22
CA LYS A 74 -3.95 -2.01 -7.82
C LYS A 74 -4.26 -2.32 -6.36
N ARG A 75 -5.06 -1.48 -5.72
CA ARG A 75 -5.57 -1.74 -4.38
C ARG A 75 -6.58 -2.91 -4.42
N GLU A 76 -6.23 -4.04 -3.81
CA GLU A 76 -6.98 -5.30 -3.81
C GLU A 76 -8.36 -5.17 -3.14
N GLY A 77 -8.49 -4.27 -2.17
CA GLY A 77 -9.78 -3.97 -1.51
C GLY A 77 -10.91 -3.71 -2.52
N TRP A 78 -10.66 -2.90 -3.55
CA TRP A 78 -11.66 -2.55 -4.57
C TRP A 78 -11.99 -3.70 -5.53
N ARG A 79 -11.00 -4.54 -5.86
CA ARG A 79 -11.21 -5.68 -6.79
C ARG A 79 -12.21 -6.70 -6.25
N ARG A 80 -12.31 -6.83 -4.92
CA ARG A 80 -13.32 -7.69 -4.25
C ARG A 80 -14.75 -7.28 -4.58
N PHE A 81 -14.98 -6.01 -4.91
CA PHE A 81 -16.27 -5.46 -5.32
C PHE A 81 -16.43 -5.39 -6.85
N GLY A 82 -15.60 -6.10 -7.61
CA GLY A 82 -15.64 -6.12 -9.07
C GLY A 82 -15.03 -4.88 -9.75
N ILE A 83 -14.36 -4.00 -9.00
CA ILE A 83 -13.71 -2.80 -9.53
C ILE A 83 -12.33 -3.17 -10.06
N ALA A 84 -12.29 -3.72 -11.28
CA ALA A 84 -11.06 -4.23 -11.90
C ALA A 84 -10.03 -3.13 -12.25
N ARG A 85 -10.49 -1.90 -12.50
CA ARG A 85 -9.66 -0.72 -12.81
C ARG A 85 -9.69 0.30 -11.68
N GLY A 86 -9.52 -0.19 -10.45
CA GLY A 86 -9.35 0.66 -9.27
C GLY A 86 -8.03 1.44 -9.29
N GLU A 87 -7.88 2.30 -8.30
CA GLU A 87 -6.66 3.04 -8.05
C GLU A 87 -5.46 2.11 -7.81
N SER A 88 -4.26 2.62 -8.09
CA SER A 88 -3.01 1.98 -7.72
C SER A 88 -2.54 2.41 -6.34
N VAL A 89 -1.61 1.65 -5.76
CA VAL A 89 -0.94 2.01 -4.50
C VAL A 89 -0.26 3.39 -4.61
N ALA A 90 0.29 3.71 -5.79
CA ALA A 90 0.85 5.03 -6.05
C ALA A 90 -0.19 6.15 -6.08
N ASP A 91 -1.41 5.90 -6.59
CA ASP A 91 -2.51 6.89 -6.59
C ASP A 91 -2.94 7.22 -5.16
N HIS A 92 -3.11 6.17 -4.35
CA HIS A 92 -3.43 6.24 -2.92
C HIS A 92 -2.39 7.08 -2.15
N MET A 93 -1.10 6.70 -2.21
CA MET A 93 -0.03 7.43 -1.52
C MET A 93 0.13 8.87 -2.00
N TYR A 94 -0.12 9.15 -3.29
CA TYR A 94 -0.09 10.51 -3.82
C TYR A 94 -1.18 11.37 -3.19
N ARG A 95 -2.43 10.89 -3.14
CA ARG A 95 -3.54 11.65 -2.56
C ARG A 95 -3.35 11.83 -1.05
N MET A 96 -2.90 10.80 -0.33
CA MET A 96 -2.51 10.92 1.08
C MET A 96 -1.51 12.06 1.29
N SER A 97 -0.47 12.13 0.47
CA SER A 97 0.56 13.16 0.57
C SER A 97 -0.01 14.57 0.42
N LEU A 98 -0.98 14.77 -0.48
CA LEU A 98 -1.68 16.05 -0.58
C LEU A 98 -2.59 16.33 0.61
N ILE A 99 -3.27 15.31 1.14
CA ILE A 99 -4.12 15.46 2.32
C ILE A 99 -3.28 15.86 3.55
N THR A 100 -2.08 15.28 3.73
CA THR A 100 -1.20 15.64 4.86
C THR A 100 -0.82 17.12 4.89
N LEU A 101 -0.77 17.81 3.74
CA LEU A 101 -0.51 19.25 3.66
C LEU A 101 -1.60 20.11 4.33
N LEU A 102 -2.80 19.56 4.50
CA LEU A 102 -3.96 20.26 5.04
C LEU A 102 -4.20 19.95 6.52
N ALA A 103 -3.17 19.51 7.24
CA ALA A 103 -3.26 19.22 8.68
C ALA A 103 -4.02 20.33 9.44
N PRO A 104 -4.97 19.96 10.33
CA PRO A 104 -5.80 20.94 11.03
C PRO A 104 -4.94 21.97 11.79
N PRO A 105 -5.33 23.25 11.88
CA PRO A 105 -4.52 24.28 12.55
C PRO A 105 -4.19 23.97 14.02
N ALA A 106 -5.05 23.21 14.71
CA ALA A 106 -4.82 22.76 16.08
C ALA A 106 -3.74 21.66 16.19
N LEU A 107 -3.57 20.87 15.12
CA LEU A 107 -2.64 19.75 15.06
C LEU A 107 -1.31 20.14 14.41
N ALA A 108 -1.34 20.96 13.36
CA ALA A 108 -0.16 21.30 12.54
C ALA A 108 1.08 21.78 13.33
N PRO A 109 0.97 22.58 14.43
CA PRO A 109 2.13 22.99 15.22
C PRO A 109 2.85 21.85 15.95
N ARG A 110 2.21 20.67 16.04
CA ARG A 110 2.71 19.49 16.74
C ARG A 110 3.28 18.44 15.78
N LEU A 111 3.16 18.66 14.47
CA LEU A 111 3.57 17.73 13.43
C LEU A 111 4.85 18.19 12.74
N ASP A 112 5.72 17.26 12.35
CA ASP A 112 6.67 17.50 11.28
C ASP A 112 6.00 17.18 9.93
N LEU A 113 5.36 18.18 9.32
CA LEU A 113 4.63 17.99 8.06
C LEU A 113 5.52 17.46 6.93
N ALA A 114 6.79 17.87 6.86
CA ALA A 114 7.69 17.37 5.84
C ALA A 114 7.96 15.87 6.03
N ARG A 115 8.06 15.42 7.28
CA ARG A 115 8.15 14.00 7.63
C ARG A 115 6.86 13.25 7.36
N CYS A 116 5.70 13.79 7.71
CA CYS A 116 4.39 13.18 7.40
C CYS A 116 4.18 12.97 5.91
N ILE A 117 4.52 13.96 5.07
CA ILE A 117 4.44 13.83 3.60
C ILE A 117 5.36 12.72 3.10
N LYS A 118 6.60 12.66 3.59
CA LYS A 118 7.53 11.58 3.22
C LYS A 118 6.99 10.21 3.66
N MET A 119 6.41 10.13 4.85
CA MET A 119 5.83 8.90 5.39
C MET A 119 4.65 8.43 4.53
N ALA A 120 3.74 9.32 4.14
CA ALA A 120 2.66 9.00 3.22
C ALA A 120 3.17 8.43 1.88
N LEU A 121 4.27 8.97 1.33
CA LEU A 121 4.92 8.48 0.10
C LEU A 121 5.68 7.14 0.26
N ILE A 122 5.93 6.69 1.48
CA ILE A 122 6.84 5.57 1.78
C ILE A 122 6.11 4.38 2.40
N HIS A 123 5.04 4.58 3.16
CA HIS A 123 4.47 3.56 4.03
C HIS A 123 4.12 2.23 3.31
N ASP A 124 3.45 2.31 2.15
CA ASP A 124 3.10 1.15 1.32
C ASP A 124 4.17 0.80 0.25
N MET A 125 5.39 1.34 0.35
CA MET A 125 6.44 1.06 -0.65
C MET A 125 6.81 -0.44 -0.73
N ALA A 126 6.64 -1.17 0.37
CA ALA A 126 6.85 -2.61 0.43
C ALA A 126 5.89 -3.41 -0.47
N GLU A 127 4.70 -2.86 -0.76
CA GLU A 127 3.71 -3.49 -1.64
C GLU A 127 4.21 -3.62 -3.07
N SER A 128 5.29 -2.89 -3.44
CA SER A 128 5.97 -3.08 -4.72
C SER A 128 6.37 -4.54 -4.95
N LEU A 129 6.74 -5.30 -3.92
CA LEU A 129 7.06 -6.74 -4.05
C LEU A 129 6.09 -7.65 -3.32
N VAL A 130 5.55 -7.20 -2.18
CA VAL A 130 4.61 -7.99 -1.38
C VAL A 130 3.26 -8.12 -2.09
N GLY A 131 2.88 -7.10 -2.88
CA GLY A 131 1.50 -6.84 -3.29
C GLY A 131 0.70 -6.20 -2.15
N ASP A 132 -0.45 -5.63 -2.50
CA ASP A 132 -1.44 -5.15 -1.51
C ASP A 132 -2.13 -6.36 -0.88
N ILE A 133 -1.68 -6.77 0.31
CA ILE A 133 -2.27 -7.89 1.06
C ILE A 133 -3.39 -7.36 1.94
N THR A 134 -4.61 -7.82 1.68
CA THR A 134 -5.80 -7.48 2.46
C THR A 134 -6.05 -8.48 3.60
N PRO A 135 -6.85 -8.12 4.62
CA PRO A 135 -7.20 -9.03 5.71
C PRO A 135 -7.85 -10.35 5.25
N VAL A 136 -8.50 -10.38 4.08
CA VAL A 136 -9.19 -11.57 3.56
C VAL A 136 -8.28 -12.53 2.80
N ASP A 137 -7.02 -12.17 2.54
CA ASP A 137 -6.07 -13.01 1.80
C ASP A 137 -5.49 -14.15 2.67
N GLY A 138 -5.83 -14.18 3.97
CA GLY A 138 -5.44 -15.25 4.88
C GLY A 138 -3.95 -15.31 5.20
N VAL A 139 -3.20 -14.25 4.88
CA VAL A 139 -1.80 -14.10 5.29
C VAL A 139 -1.77 -13.58 6.73
N PRO A 140 -1.17 -14.30 7.69
CA PRO A 140 -1.08 -13.83 9.06
C PRO A 140 -0.30 -12.50 9.13
N LYS A 141 -0.74 -11.56 9.97
CA LYS A 141 -0.06 -10.27 10.17
C LYS A 141 1.45 -10.38 10.42
N PRO A 142 1.95 -11.30 11.28
CA PRO A 142 3.40 -11.45 11.46
C PRO A 142 4.14 -11.84 10.17
N GLU A 143 3.49 -12.64 9.30
CA GLU A 143 4.06 -12.99 8.02
C GLU A 143 4.00 -11.82 7.04
N LYS A 144 2.89 -11.06 6.98
CA LYS A 144 2.82 -9.81 6.21
C LYS A 144 3.95 -8.86 6.60
N ASN A 145 4.06 -8.53 7.89
CA ASN A 145 5.07 -7.62 8.42
C ASN A 145 6.49 -8.11 8.10
N ARG A 146 6.75 -9.43 8.19
CA ARG A 146 8.05 -10.01 7.80
C ARG A 146 8.34 -9.77 6.31
N ARG A 147 7.37 -10.02 5.42
CA ARG A 147 7.55 -9.81 3.97
C ARG A 147 7.82 -8.35 3.63
N GLU A 148 7.12 -7.45 4.32
CA GLU A 148 7.26 -6.01 4.14
C GLU A 148 8.61 -5.52 4.64
N ALA A 149 9.04 -5.95 5.84
CA ALA A 149 10.35 -5.66 6.37
C ALA A 149 11.47 -6.18 5.45
N ASP A 150 11.41 -7.43 5.00
CA ASP A 150 12.38 -8.00 4.05
C ASP A 150 12.43 -7.20 2.74
N THR A 151 11.27 -6.72 2.26
CA THR A 151 11.19 -5.88 1.05
C THR A 151 11.84 -4.54 1.27
N MET A 152 11.56 -3.89 2.41
CA MET A 152 12.16 -2.62 2.75
C MET A 152 13.67 -2.73 2.93
N ASP A 153 14.17 -3.78 3.58
CA ASP A 153 15.60 -4.04 3.69
C ASP A 153 16.26 -4.24 2.31
N HIS A 154 15.57 -4.95 1.39
CA HIS A 154 16.05 -5.06 0.00
C HIS A 154 16.11 -3.70 -0.70
N ILE A 155 15.10 -2.84 -0.52
CA ILE A 155 15.06 -1.50 -1.09
C ILE A 155 16.18 -0.64 -0.51
N THR A 156 16.31 -0.60 0.81
CA THR A 156 17.12 0.40 1.52
C THR A 156 18.58 0.00 1.58
N ASP A 157 18.87 -1.28 1.82
CA ASP A 157 20.25 -1.79 1.92
C ASP A 157 20.72 -2.40 0.60
N GLY A 158 19.83 -3.05 -0.15
CA GLY A 158 20.14 -3.64 -1.45
C GLY A 158 20.23 -2.59 -2.56
N LEU A 159 19.12 -1.93 -2.89
CA LEU A 159 19.07 -1.00 -4.03
C LEU A 159 19.69 0.36 -3.72
N LEU A 160 19.49 0.87 -2.49
CA LEU A 160 19.97 2.20 -2.08
C LEU A 160 21.24 2.17 -1.21
N GLY A 161 21.71 1.00 -0.77
CA GLY A 161 22.87 0.93 0.14
C GLY A 161 24.18 1.47 -0.45
N GLY A 162 24.36 1.37 -1.77
CA GLY A 162 25.50 1.96 -2.49
C GLY A 162 25.29 3.43 -2.90
N VAL A 163 24.07 3.94 -2.85
CA VAL A 163 23.70 5.27 -3.35
C VAL A 163 24.03 6.32 -2.30
N TYR A 164 24.93 7.26 -2.63
CA TYR A 164 25.37 8.34 -1.73
C TYR A 164 25.75 7.86 -0.31
N GLY A 165 26.43 6.71 -0.21
CA GLY A 165 26.83 6.12 1.07
C GLY A 165 25.67 5.55 1.90
N GLY A 166 24.55 5.19 1.25
CA GLY A 166 23.38 4.59 1.85
C GLY A 166 22.53 5.54 2.70
N LEU A 167 22.83 6.84 2.68
CA LEU A 167 22.08 7.85 3.45
C LEU A 167 20.59 7.86 3.10
N PRO A 168 20.18 7.88 1.80
CA PRO A 168 18.75 7.88 1.45
C PRO A 168 18.04 6.60 1.91
N GLY A 169 18.69 5.44 1.76
CA GLY A 169 18.14 4.16 2.20
C GLY A 169 17.85 4.15 3.69
N ARG A 170 18.79 4.63 4.52
CA ARG A 170 18.60 4.73 5.98
C ARG A 170 17.45 5.67 6.37
N GLU A 171 17.31 6.81 5.70
CA GLU A 171 16.20 7.74 5.97
C GLU A 171 14.84 7.10 5.63
N ILE A 172 14.73 6.48 4.45
CA ILE A 172 13.51 5.79 4.03
C ILE A 172 13.15 4.66 5.01
N ARG A 173 14.13 3.84 5.41
CA ARG A 173 13.91 2.74 6.35
C ARG A 173 13.40 3.21 7.70
N ALA A 174 13.95 4.32 8.20
CA ALA A 174 13.56 4.89 9.48
C ALA A 174 12.15 5.50 9.44
N ILE A 175 11.78 6.16 8.35
CA ILE A 175 10.42 6.71 8.17
C ILE A 175 9.40 5.58 8.05
N TRP A 176 9.71 4.54 7.27
CA TRP A 176 8.85 3.37 7.15
C TRP A 176 8.66 2.67 8.51
N GLN A 177 9.74 2.46 9.27
CA GLN A 177 9.64 1.84 10.59
C GLN A 177 8.79 2.66 11.56
N GLU A 178 8.89 3.99 11.52
CA GLU A 178 8.07 4.84 12.37
C GLU A 178 6.58 4.71 12.06
N TYR A 179 6.20 4.57 10.79
CA TYR A 179 4.83 4.27 10.41
C TYR A 179 4.37 2.92 10.98
N GLU A 180 5.18 1.87 10.81
CA GLU A 180 4.87 0.53 11.31
C GLU A 180 4.75 0.48 12.84
N ASP A 181 5.60 1.21 13.55
CA ASP A 181 5.58 1.25 15.01
C ASP A 181 4.31 1.94 15.54
N ALA A 182 3.77 2.92 14.79
CA ALA A 182 2.54 3.67 15.10
C ALA A 182 2.53 4.31 16.51
N GLN A 183 3.65 4.93 16.90
CA GLN A 183 3.85 5.50 18.24
C GLN A 183 3.98 7.02 18.27
N THR A 184 4.44 7.65 17.19
CA THR A 184 4.65 9.10 17.12
C THR A 184 3.37 9.80 16.68
N ILE A 185 3.21 11.07 17.07
CA ILE A 185 2.07 11.87 16.60
C ILE A 185 2.03 11.98 15.07
N ASP A 186 3.21 12.05 14.42
CA ASP A 186 3.33 12.06 12.96
C ASP A 186 2.81 10.75 12.36
N SER A 187 3.23 9.60 12.89
CA SER A 187 2.74 8.29 12.44
C SER A 187 1.23 8.12 12.64
N LEU A 188 0.71 8.51 13.80
CA LEU A 188 -0.73 8.44 14.10
C LEU A 188 -1.54 9.33 13.14
N PHE A 189 -1.03 10.53 12.83
CA PHE A 189 -1.66 11.40 11.85
C PHE A 189 -1.66 10.78 10.45
N VAL A 190 -0.55 10.21 9.99
CA VAL A 190 -0.48 9.57 8.67
C VAL A 190 -1.36 8.32 8.58
N HIS A 191 -1.46 7.54 9.67
CA HIS A 191 -2.41 6.42 9.79
C HIS A 191 -3.87 6.89 9.69
N ASP A 192 -4.22 8.06 10.24
CA ASP A 192 -5.56 8.62 10.07
C ASP A 192 -5.80 9.14 8.66
N VAL A 193 -4.77 9.69 8.03
CA VAL A 193 -4.82 10.11 6.62
C VAL A 193 -5.01 8.91 5.68
N ASP A 194 -4.37 7.76 5.94
CA ASP A 194 -4.56 6.51 5.19
C ASP A 194 -6.04 6.08 5.21
N LYS A 195 -6.62 5.98 6.42
CA LYS A 195 -8.05 5.64 6.60
C LYS A 195 -8.97 6.65 5.94
N MET A 196 -8.66 7.94 6.04
CA MET A 196 -9.46 9.00 5.43
C MET A 196 -9.44 8.91 3.90
N GLU A 197 -8.28 8.61 3.31
CA GLU A 197 -8.13 8.45 1.87
C GLU A 197 -9.00 7.28 1.37
N LEU A 198 -9.00 6.16 2.09
CA LEU A 198 -9.87 5.02 1.83
C LEU A 198 -11.37 5.40 1.88
N LEU A 199 -11.79 6.17 2.90
CA LEU A 199 -13.17 6.64 3.02
C LEU A 199 -13.57 7.58 1.88
N LEU A 200 -12.68 8.48 1.45
CA LEU A 200 -12.93 9.35 0.30
C LEU A 200 -13.08 8.53 -0.98
N GLN A 201 -12.18 7.57 -1.22
CA GLN A 201 -12.24 6.75 -2.42
C GLN A 201 -13.51 5.88 -2.47
N MET A 202 -13.94 5.37 -1.32
CA MET A 202 -15.21 4.66 -1.14
C MET A 202 -16.38 5.52 -1.66
N VAL A 203 -16.57 6.72 -1.11
CA VAL A 203 -17.66 7.63 -1.52
C VAL A 203 -17.58 7.95 -3.01
N GLU A 204 -16.40 8.23 -3.54
CA GLU A 204 -16.22 8.54 -4.96
C GLU A 204 -16.59 7.37 -5.87
N TYR A 205 -16.26 6.13 -5.50
CA TYR A 205 -16.62 4.95 -6.27
C TYR A 205 -18.10 4.61 -6.17
N GLU A 206 -18.73 4.75 -5.00
CA GLU A 206 -20.17 4.59 -4.85
C GLU A 206 -20.94 5.62 -5.72
N ARG A 207 -20.48 6.87 -5.71
CA ARG A 207 -21.03 7.95 -6.57
C ARG A 207 -20.87 7.62 -8.05
N ARG A 208 -19.67 7.21 -8.50
CA ARG A 208 -19.42 6.81 -9.90
C ARG A 208 -20.19 5.56 -10.30
N GLY A 209 -20.43 4.67 -9.35
CA GLY A 209 -21.30 3.50 -9.51
C GLY A 209 -22.79 3.83 -9.49
N GLU A 210 -23.16 5.09 -9.22
CA GLU A 210 -24.54 5.56 -9.07
C GLU A 210 -25.32 4.73 -8.04
N GLY A 211 -24.67 4.35 -6.93
CA GLY A 211 -25.28 3.56 -5.85
C GLY A 211 -25.55 2.10 -6.20
N ARG A 212 -24.97 1.59 -7.30
CA ARG A 212 -25.09 0.15 -7.69
C ARG A 212 -24.04 -0.74 -7.03
N VAL A 213 -23.07 -0.14 -6.35
CA VAL A 213 -22.07 -0.81 -5.55
C VAL A 213 -22.07 -0.17 -4.17
N ASP A 214 -22.26 -0.99 -3.14
CA ASP A 214 -22.17 -0.58 -1.75
C ASP A 214 -20.80 -1.00 -1.22
N LEU A 215 -20.01 -0.01 -0.81
CA LEU A 215 -18.66 -0.18 -0.31
C LEU A 215 -18.60 0.08 1.20
N GLY A 216 -19.75 0.07 1.89
CA GLY A 216 -19.87 0.38 3.32
C GLY A 216 -19.08 -0.52 4.26
N GLU A 217 -18.57 -1.67 3.80
CA GLU A 217 -17.59 -2.47 4.55
C GLU A 217 -16.38 -1.62 4.99
N PHE A 218 -15.95 -0.66 4.16
CA PHE A 218 -14.83 0.21 4.49
C PHE A 218 -15.17 1.28 5.51
N ALA A 219 -16.45 1.61 5.75
CA ALA A 219 -16.85 2.67 6.68
C ALA A 219 -16.41 2.40 8.12
N TYR A 220 -16.18 1.13 8.48
CA TYR A 220 -15.67 0.72 9.79
C TYR A 220 -14.36 1.42 10.18
N VAL A 221 -13.49 1.77 9.22
CA VAL A 221 -12.19 2.40 9.55
C VAL A 221 -12.33 3.77 10.22
N ALA A 222 -13.49 4.42 10.09
CA ALA A 222 -13.81 5.65 10.81
C ALA A 222 -13.75 5.47 12.34
N THR A 223 -14.03 4.26 12.84
CA THR A 223 -13.94 3.94 14.27
C THR A 223 -12.50 3.82 14.79
N LYS A 224 -11.52 3.79 13.88
CA LYS A 224 -10.10 3.54 14.17
C LYS A 224 -9.22 4.79 14.02
N PHE A 225 -9.83 5.97 13.93
CA PHE A 225 -9.09 7.23 13.94
C PHE A 225 -8.47 7.45 15.32
N ALA A 226 -7.21 7.86 15.35
CA ALA A 226 -6.44 8.03 16.58
C ALA A 226 -6.52 9.46 17.13
N LEU A 227 -6.62 10.45 16.25
CA LEU A 227 -6.59 11.87 16.61
C LEU A 227 -8.01 12.48 16.56
N PRO A 228 -8.42 13.26 17.57
CA PRO A 228 -9.72 13.93 17.56
C PRO A 228 -9.88 14.88 16.35
N GLU A 229 -8.82 15.60 15.99
CA GLU A 229 -8.86 16.60 14.92
C GLU A 229 -9.12 15.99 13.53
N THR A 230 -8.68 14.75 13.30
CA THR A 230 -8.92 14.00 12.04
C THR A 230 -10.23 13.23 12.08
N SER A 231 -10.73 12.87 13.27
CA SER A 231 -12.04 12.20 13.43
C SER A 231 -13.18 13.07 12.90
N GLU A 232 -13.09 14.40 13.07
CA GLU A 232 -14.06 15.35 12.50
C GLU A 232 -14.18 15.26 10.97
N TRP A 233 -13.08 14.95 10.28
CA TRP A 233 -13.09 14.74 8.82
C TRP A 233 -13.76 13.43 8.44
N ALA A 234 -13.53 12.35 9.20
CA ALA A 234 -14.21 11.07 8.99
C ALA A 234 -15.73 11.25 9.12
N ASP A 235 -16.20 11.95 10.16
CA ASP A 235 -17.61 12.26 10.36
C ASP A 235 -18.21 13.06 9.19
N ALA A 236 -17.46 14.03 8.66
CA ALA A 236 -17.90 14.83 7.51
C ALA A 236 -18.04 13.97 6.24
N ILE A 237 -17.10 13.05 5.99
CA ILE A 237 -17.14 12.14 4.83
C ILE A 237 -18.31 11.16 4.96
N LEU A 238 -18.51 10.58 6.14
CA LEU A 238 -19.64 9.68 6.38
C LEU A 238 -20.97 10.41 6.23
N LYS A 239 -21.09 11.65 6.71
CA LYS A 239 -22.27 12.47 6.47
C LYS A 239 -22.52 12.70 4.97
N GLU A 240 -21.48 13.02 4.20
CA GLU A 240 -21.60 13.15 2.73
C GLU A 240 -22.12 11.85 2.09
N ARG A 241 -21.62 10.71 2.57
CA ARG A 241 -22.06 9.39 2.11
C ARG A 241 -23.54 9.14 2.40
N GLU A 242 -23.99 9.41 3.63
CA GLU A 242 -25.39 9.26 4.01
C GLU A 242 -26.31 10.18 3.17
N GLU A 243 -25.88 11.41 2.88
CA GLU A 243 -26.61 12.32 2.00
C GLU A 243 -26.69 11.79 0.56
N PHE A 244 -25.67 11.08 0.08
CA PHE A 244 -25.67 10.46 -1.25
C PHE A 244 -26.65 9.29 -1.35
N TRP A 245 -26.63 8.37 -0.38
CA TRP A 245 -27.51 7.20 -0.37
C TRP A 245 -28.96 7.58 -0.01
N GLY A 246 -29.16 8.64 0.76
CA GLY A 246 -30.48 9.17 1.09
C GLY A 246 -31.36 8.13 1.79
N SER A 247 -32.46 7.73 1.14
CA SER A 247 -33.38 6.72 1.68
C SER A 247 -33.13 5.30 1.14
N VAL A 248 -32.07 5.10 0.34
CA VAL A 248 -31.70 3.79 -0.20
C VAL A 248 -30.97 3.00 0.89
N ASP A 249 -31.39 1.75 1.10
CA ASP A 249 -30.77 0.85 2.07
C ASP A 249 -29.34 0.53 1.66
N HIS A 250 -28.41 0.62 2.62
CA HIS A 250 -26.98 0.43 2.40
C HIS A 250 -26.26 0.14 3.73
N VAL A 251 -25.02 -0.31 3.66
CA VAL A 251 -24.21 -0.71 4.81
C VAL A 251 -23.64 0.52 5.52
N HIS A 252 -23.74 0.55 6.86
CA HIS A 252 -23.32 1.69 7.69
C HIS A 252 -22.28 1.30 8.74
N GLY A 253 -21.31 2.19 9.02
CA GLY A 253 -20.46 2.14 10.22
C GLY A 253 -19.91 0.75 10.58
N GLU A 254 -20.11 0.32 11.82
CA GLU A 254 -19.70 -1.02 12.30
C GLU A 254 -20.52 -2.16 11.68
N ALA A 255 -21.74 -1.89 11.17
CA ALA A 255 -22.44 -2.86 10.34
C ALA A 255 -21.71 -3.09 8.99
N GLY A 256 -20.73 -2.24 8.64
CA GLY A 256 -19.69 -2.53 7.64
C GLY A 256 -18.91 -3.81 7.91
N VAL A 257 -18.67 -4.13 9.18
CA VAL A 257 -18.02 -5.38 9.59
C VAL A 257 -18.97 -6.58 9.40
N GLU A 258 -20.28 -6.36 9.56
CA GLU A 258 -21.34 -7.38 9.42
C GLU A 258 -21.98 -7.44 8.01
N GLY A 259 -21.64 -6.50 7.12
CA GLY A 259 -22.28 -6.23 5.83
C GLY A 259 -21.98 -7.23 4.71
N GLY A 260 -21.89 -8.52 5.04
CA GLY A 260 -21.66 -9.61 4.08
C GLY A 260 -20.42 -10.45 4.36
N VAL A 261 -19.84 -10.31 5.55
CA VAL A 261 -18.65 -11.04 5.95
C VAL A 261 -19.01 -11.85 7.21
N GLY A 262 -19.11 -13.19 7.09
CA GLY A 262 -19.55 -14.05 8.21
C GLY A 262 -18.71 -13.86 9.47
N GLU A 263 -19.27 -14.11 10.66
CA GLU A 263 -18.68 -13.89 12.01
C GLU A 263 -17.19 -14.27 12.11
N ASP A 264 -16.78 -15.34 11.44
CA ASP A 264 -15.39 -15.82 11.37
C ASP A 264 -14.39 -14.80 10.84
N ARG A 265 -14.82 -13.89 9.96
CA ARG A 265 -13.96 -12.89 9.30
C ARG A 265 -13.95 -11.54 10.02
N ALA A 266 -15.04 -11.17 10.71
CA ALA A 266 -15.04 -10.05 11.65
C ALA A 266 -14.00 -10.29 12.76
N GLN A 267 -14.01 -11.50 13.35
CA GLN A 267 -13.01 -11.93 14.32
C GLN A 267 -11.58 -11.95 13.74
N GLN A 268 -11.41 -12.28 12.45
CA GLN A 268 -10.10 -12.21 11.79
C GLN A 268 -9.62 -10.76 11.60
N GLN A 269 -10.52 -9.83 11.30
CA GLN A 269 -10.19 -8.41 11.10
C GLN A 269 -9.86 -7.73 12.42
N ASP A 270 -10.65 -7.92 13.47
CA ASP A 270 -10.33 -7.40 14.81
C ASP A 270 -9.01 -7.98 15.33
N HIS A 271 -8.82 -9.30 15.22
CA HIS A 271 -7.56 -9.96 15.57
C HIS A 271 -6.37 -9.43 14.74
N TYR A 272 -6.58 -9.03 13.48
CA TYR A 272 -5.55 -8.40 12.64
C TYR A 272 -5.17 -7.01 13.18
N TYR A 273 -6.13 -6.17 13.58
CA TYR A 273 -5.83 -4.85 14.13
C TYR A 273 -5.38 -4.88 15.60
N GLU A 274 -5.74 -5.88 16.38
CA GLU A 274 -5.42 -6.00 17.82
C GLU A 274 -4.04 -6.62 18.12
N LYS A 275 -3.49 -7.45 17.23
CA LYS A 275 -2.13 -7.99 17.41
C LYS A 275 -1.09 -6.94 17.07
N LYS A 276 -0.50 -6.34 18.11
CA LYS A 276 0.76 -5.59 18.05
C LYS A 276 1.91 -6.51 17.62
#